data_AF-A0A090N5S4-F1
#
_entry.id   AF-A0A090N5S4-F1
#
_cell.length_a   1.000
_cell.length_b   1.000
_cell.length_c   1.000
_cell.angle_alpha   90.00
_cell.angle_beta   90.00
_cell.angle_gamma   90.00
#
_symmetry.space_group_name_H-M   'P 1'
#
loop_
_entity.id
_entity.type
_entity.pdbx_description
1 polymer ?
#
loop_
_entity_poly.entity_id
_entity_poly.type
_entity_poly.pdbx_seq_one_letter_code
_entity_poly.pdbx_strand_id
1 'polypeptide(L)'
;MPKRIADPSPPLNTNDLELLHHYITNTSLTLGDNVVLWRDKVPRLAFEFPYVLRLLLAMSALHQTQLYAAGSSSYRQLATAHYNIALREVTGLLPSISGKDCSALYIATVLICNYHFAKPPAIDDEPGMVEDIGIGWWYVFRGVRFVVESMGMEAIFSGHIGTLPPEAPQGCPADSLETTSGDGYIPWERPLVSLLAMLSGSSTLSSENLVVASEALMECYREVYGTAENPEYQTHGKTYVVMRWPWVIGDDFVGQVQNLYKP
;
A
#
# COMPACT_ATOMS: atom_id res chain seq x y z
N MET A 1 -22.19 -53.55 -18.06
CA MET A 1 -21.15 -52.49 -18.10
C MET A 1 -21.25 -51.67 -16.83
N PRO A 2 -20.18 -51.47 -16.06
CA PRO A 2 -20.26 -50.66 -14.85
C PRO A 2 -20.34 -49.17 -15.25
N LYS A 3 -21.34 -48.46 -14.71
CA LYS A 3 -21.44 -47.00 -14.81
C LYS A 3 -20.25 -46.40 -14.06
N ARG A 4 -19.36 -45.74 -14.80
CA ARG A 4 -18.29 -44.92 -14.24
C ARG A 4 -18.96 -43.74 -13.54
N ILE A 5 -19.01 -43.77 -12.21
CA ILE A 5 -19.34 -42.60 -11.40
C ILE A 5 -18.09 -41.73 -11.46
N ALA A 6 -18.09 -40.75 -12.38
CA ALA A 6 -17.16 -39.64 -12.28
C ALA A 6 -17.81 -38.67 -11.29
N ASP A 7 -17.30 -38.61 -10.06
CA ASP A 7 -17.51 -37.43 -9.23
C ASP A 7 -16.84 -36.26 -9.97
N PRO A 8 -17.58 -35.23 -10.41
CA PRO A 8 -16.94 -34.08 -11.03
C PRO A 8 -16.23 -33.33 -9.90
N SER A 9 -14.92 -33.53 -9.79
CA SER A 9 -14.06 -32.63 -9.04
C SER A 9 -14.36 -31.19 -9.48
N PRO A 10 -14.49 -30.22 -8.55
CA PRO A 10 -14.76 -28.85 -8.93
C PRO A 10 -13.73 -28.37 -9.96
N PRO A 11 -14.16 -27.65 -11.01
CA PRO A 11 -13.26 -27.20 -12.05
C PRO A 11 -12.19 -26.28 -11.45
N LEU A 12 -10.96 -26.44 -11.94
CA LEU A 12 -9.83 -25.62 -11.52
C LEU A 12 -10.10 -24.15 -11.90
N ASN A 13 -9.99 -23.23 -10.95
CA ASN A 13 -10.12 -21.80 -11.25
C ASN A 13 -8.82 -21.27 -11.87
N THR A 14 -8.71 -21.38 -13.19
CA THR A 14 -7.52 -20.96 -13.94
C THR A 14 -7.24 -19.47 -13.83
N ASN A 15 -8.27 -18.63 -13.68
CA ASN A 15 -8.10 -17.18 -13.54
C ASN A 15 -7.38 -16.83 -12.24
N ASP A 16 -7.78 -17.45 -11.12
CA ASP A 16 -7.12 -17.21 -9.83
C ASP A 16 -5.67 -17.74 -9.84
N LEU A 17 -5.41 -18.85 -10.53
CA LEU A 17 -4.05 -19.39 -10.67
C LEU A 17 -3.14 -18.50 -11.53
N GLU A 18 -3.67 -17.96 -12.63
CA GLU A 18 -2.94 -17.01 -13.48
C GLU A 18 -2.60 -15.73 -12.71
N LEU A 19 -3.56 -15.20 -11.96
CA LEU A 19 -3.36 -14.04 -11.10
C LEU A 19 -2.34 -14.32 -9.99
N LEU A 20 -2.38 -15.51 -9.37
CA LEU A 20 -1.39 -15.89 -8.35
C LEU A 20 0.01 -16.02 -8.94
N HIS A 21 0.13 -16.65 -10.12
CA HIS A 21 1.40 -16.73 -10.85
C HIS A 21 1.94 -15.32 -11.14
N HIS A 22 1.11 -14.44 -11.70
CA HIS A 22 1.50 -13.05 -11.98
C HIS A 22 1.87 -12.27 -10.72
N TYR A 23 1.20 -12.54 -9.59
CA TYR A 23 1.56 -11.93 -8.31
C TYR A 23 3.01 -12.29 -7.94
N ILE A 24 3.34 -13.59 -7.97
CA ILE A 24 4.65 -14.09 -7.55
C ILE A 24 5.75 -13.59 -8.50
N THR A 25 5.50 -13.59 -9.82
CA THR A 25 6.53 -13.28 -10.82
C THR A 25 6.69 -11.80 -11.14
N ASN A 26 5.65 -10.98 -10.89
CA ASN A 26 5.64 -9.58 -11.31
C ASN A 26 5.18 -8.64 -10.20
N THR A 27 3.95 -8.78 -9.69
CA THR A 27 3.38 -7.79 -8.76
C THR A 27 4.15 -7.71 -7.44
N SER A 28 4.65 -8.83 -6.92
CA SER A 28 5.42 -8.84 -5.67
C SER A 28 6.73 -8.04 -5.76
N LEU A 29 7.29 -7.88 -6.96
CA LEU A 29 8.52 -7.12 -7.20
C LEU A 29 8.27 -5.61 -7.20
N THR A 30 7.01 -5.18 -7.32
CA THR A 30 6.62 -3.76 -7.28
C THR A 30 6.10 -3.34 -5.91
N LEU A 31 6.03 -4.25 -4.94
CA LEU A 31 5.52 -3.98 -3.60
C LEU A 31 6.69 -3.71 -2.64
N GLY A 32 7.07 -2.44 -2.51
CA GLY A 32 8.07 -1.97 -1.53
C GLY A 32 9.46 -2.63 -1.62
N ASP A 33 10.30 -2.35 -0.62
CA ASP A 33 11.74 -2.66 -0.71
C ASP A 33 12.09 -4.11 -0.31
N ASN A 34 11.19 -4.81 0.39
CA ASN A 34 11.47 -6.15 0.93
C ASN A 34 10.91 -7.26 0.01
N VAL A 35 11.66 -7.57 -1.06
CA VAL A 35 11.26 -8.59 -2.04
C VAL A 35 11.00 -9.95 -1.39
N VAL A 36 11.82 -10.38 -0.42
CA VAL A 36 11.66 -11.67 0.27
C VAL A 36 10.33 -11.72 1.03
N LEU A 37 9.94 -10.63 1.67
CA LEU A 37 8.64 -10.51 2.33
C LEU A 37 7.50 -10.72 1.32
N TRP A 38 7.47 -9.91 0.27
CA TRP A 38 6.32 -9.84 -0.63
C TRP A 38 6.22 -11.01 -1.61
N ARG A 39 7.35 -11.56 -2.05
CA ARG A 39 7.41 -12.70 -2.97
C ARG A 39 7.33 -14.05 -2.25
N ASP A 40 7.98 -14.19 -1.09
CA ASP A 40 8.17 -15.52 -0.49
C ASP A 40 7.30 -15.73 0.76
N LYS A 41 7.24 -14.74 1.67
CA LYS A 41 6.55 -14.90 2.96
C LYS A 41 5.05 -14.62 2.87
N VAL A 42 4.66 -13.53 2.22
CA VAL A 42 3.27 -13.11 2.07
C VAL A 42 2.42 -14.16 1.33
N PRO A 43 2.88 -14.79 0.23
CA PRO A 43 2.11 -15.87 -0.41
C PRO A 43 1.92 -17.10 0.49
N ARG A 44 2.92 -17.48 1.29
CA ARG A 44 2.79 -18.59 2.25
C ARG A 44 1.71 -18.29 3.28
N LEU A 45 1.77 -17.09 3.86
CA LEU A 45 0.74 -16.59 4.76
C LEU A 45 -0.65 -16.61 4.09
N ALA A 46 -0.72 -16.18 2.83
CA ALA A 46 -1.99 -16.10 2.09
C ALA A 46 -2.69 -17.46 1.91
N PHE A 47 -1.94 -18.56 1.82
CA PHE A 47 -2.54 -19.89 1.76
C PHE A 47 -3.22 -20.31 3.07
N GLU A 48 -2.82 -19.75 4.21
CA GLU A 48 -3.44 -19.97 5.51
C GLU A 48 -4.63 -19.03 5.76
N PHE A 49 -4.60 -17.84 5.15
CA PHE A 49 -5.58 -16.77 5.36
C PHE A 49 -6.25 -16.37 4.03
N PRO A 50 -7.44 -16.92 3.69
CA PRO A 50 -8.09 -16.70 2.40
C PRO A 50 -8.32 -15.23 2.03
N TYR A 51 -8.61 -14.36 3.00
CA TYR A 51 -8.77 -12.92 2.76
C TYR A 51 -7.46 -12.27 2.27
N VAL A 52 -6.30 -12.71 2.75
CA VAL A 52 -5.00 -12.23 2.27
C VAL A 52 -4.79 -12.70 0.83
N LEU A 53 -5.08 -13.97 0.53
CA LEU A 53 -4.96 -14.50 -0.83
C LEU A 53 -5.82 -13.72 -1.82
N ARG A 54 -7.08 -13.45 -1.48
CA ARG A 54 -7.96 -12.61 -2.31
C ARG A 54 -7.36 -11.22 -2.55
N LEU A 55 -6.74 -10.60 -1.55
CA LEU A 55 -6.07 -9.31 -1.72
C LEU A 55 -4.84 -9.41 -2.66
N LEU A 56 -4.07 -10.50 -2.61
CA LEU A 56 -2.98 -10.73 -3.59
C LEU A 56 -3.52 -10.83 -5.01
N LEU A 57 -4.61 -11.59 -5.21
CA LEU A 57 -5.27 -11.73 -6.51
C LEU A 57 -5.84 -10.40 -6.99
N ALA A 58 -6.41 -9.60 -6.09
CA ALA A 58 -6.93 -8.28 -6.40
C ALA A 58 -5.83 -7.31 -6.86
N MET A 59 -4.70 -7.27 -6.14
CA MET A 59 -3.53 -6.48 -6.52
C MET A 59 -2.94 -6.93 -7.86
N SER A 60 -2.83 -8.24 -8.06
CA SER A 60 -2.32 -8.83 -9.31
C SER A 60 -3.20 -8.46 -10.50
N ALA A 61 -4.52 -8.55 -10.33
CA ALA A 61 -5.47 -8.17 -11.36
C ALA A 61 -5.39 -6.67 -11.70
N LEU A 62 -5.29 -5.78 -10.69
CA LEU A 62 -5.04 -4.36 -10.94
C LEU A 62 -3.73 -4.12 -11.68
N HIS A 63 -2.64 -4.79 -11.28
CA HIS A 63 -1.35 -4.63 -11.94
C HIS A 63 -1.44 -5.01 -13.43
N GLN A 64 -2.16 -6.09 -13.76
CA GLN A 64 -2.41 -6.47 -15.16
C GLN A 64 -3.22 -5.42 -15.93
N THR A 65 -4.19 -4.74 -15.31
CA THR A 65 -4.92 -3.66 -15.99
C THR A 65 -4.03 -2.49 -16.41
N GLN A 66 -2.93 -2.26 -15.69
CA GLN A 66 -1.96 -1.20 -15.98
C GLN A 66 -0.99 -1.59 -17.10
N LEU A 67 -0.61 -2.88 -17.17
CA LEU A 67 0.32 -3.40 -18.17
C LEU A 67 -0.36 -3.68 -19.53
N TYR A 68 -1.62 -4.10 -19.52
CA TYR A 68 -2.33 -4.56 -20.72
C TYR A 68 -3.62 -3.76 -20.95
N ALA A 69 -3.61 -2.94 -22.01
CA ALA A 69 -4.80 -2.21 -22.44
C ALA A 69 -5.94 -3.14 -22.91
N ALA A 70 -5.59 -4.26 -23.55
CA ALA A 70 -6.53 -5.29 -23.94
C ALA A 70 -6.91 -6.17 -22.72
N GLY A 71 -8.20 -6.32 -22.43
CA GLY A 71 -8.67 -7.13 -21.28
C GLY A 71 -8.74 -6.38 -19.95
N SER A 72 -8.38 -5.10 -19.93
CA SER A 72 -8.41 -4.23 -18.73
C SER A 72 -9.76 -4.26 -18.00
N SER A 73 -10.89 -4.37 -18.71
CA SER A 73 -12.22 -4.44 -18.09
C SER A 73 -12.46 -5.73 -17.31
N SER A 74 -12.00 -6.88 -17.80
CA SER A 74 -12.16 -8.18 -17.13
C SER A 74 -11.29 -8.27 -15.88
N TYR A 75 -10.02 -7.88 -15.97
CA TYR A 75 -9.14 -7.84 -14.81
C TYR A 75 -9.61 -6.83 -13.76
N ARG A 76 -10.17 -5.67 -14.16
CA ARG A 76 -10.76 -4.71 -13.21
C ARG A 76 -11.96 -5.30 -12.45
N GLN A 77 -12.79 -6.11 -13.11
CA GLN A 77 -13.90 -6.82 -12.46
C GLN A 77 -13.38 -7.88 -11.47
N LEU A 78 -12.39 -8.68 -11.87
CA LEU A 78 -11.75 -9.67 -11.00
C LEU A 78 -11.11 -9.01 -9.77
N ALA A 79 -10.39 -7.91 -9.98
CA ALA A 79 -9.80 -7.10 -8.93
C ALA A 79 -10.85 -6.65 -7.91
N THR A 80 -11.93 -6.04 -8.40
CA THR A 80 -13.02 -5.53 -7.57
C THR A 80 -13.75 -6.63 -6.82
N ALA A 81 -13.99 -7.78 -7.47
CA ALA A 81 -14.67 -8.92 -6.86
C ALA A 81 -13.86 -9.50 -5.68
N HIS A 82 -12.57 -9.80 -5.92
CA HIS A 82 -11.69 -10.32 -4.87
C HIS A 82 -11.52 -9.32 -3.73
N TYR A 83 -11.30 -8.03 -4.05
CA TYR A 83 -11.16 -6.96 -3.08
C TYR A 83 -12.39 -6.83 -2.17
N ASN A 84 -13.60 -6.74 -2.75
CA ASN A 84 -14.82 -6.54 -1.96
C ASN A 84 -15.10 -7.70 -1.01
N ILE A 85 -14.83 -8.94 -1.44
CA ILE A 85 -14.99 -10.11 -0.58
C ILE A 85 -13.99 -10.07 0.57
N ALA A 86 -12.71 -9.83 0.27
CA ALA A 86 -11.66 -9.74 1.28
C ALA A 86 -11.91 -8.61 2.28
N LEU A 87 -12.33 -7.43 1.81
CA LEU A 87 -12.62 -6.28 2.66
C LEU A 87 -13.74 -6.58 3.66
N ARG A 88 -14.78 -7.30 3.24
CA ARG A 88 -15.87 -7.74 4.13
C ARG A 88 -15.36 -8.72 5.18
N GLU A 89 -14.52 -9.69 4.80
CA GLU A 89 -13.90 -10.64 5.73
C GLU A 89 -13.03 -9.91 6.76
N VAL A 90 -12.14 -9.03 6.30
CA VAL A 90 -11.25 -8.23 7.17
C VAL A 90 -12.03 -7.34 8.13
N THR A 91 -13.06 -6.63 7.64
CA THR A 91 -13.93 -5.79 8.48
C THR A 91 -14.61 -6.61 9.58
N GLY A 92 -15.01 -7.85 9.28
CA GLY A 92 -15.61 -8.76 10.24
C GLY A 92 -14.65 -9.24 11.34
N LEU A 93 -13.34 -9.17 11.13
CA LEU A 93 -12.30 -9.55 12.10
C LEU A 93 -11.94 -8.43 13.07
N LEU A 94 -12.20 -7.16 12.71
CA LEU A 94 -11.85 -5.99 13.53
C LEU A 94 -12.42 -6.01 14.95
N PRO A 95 -13.66 -6.47 15.22
CA PRO A 95 -14.20 -6.53 16.58
C PRO A 95 -13.47 -7.54 17.49
N SER A 96 -12.74 -8.50 16.91
CA SER A 96 -12.10 -9.62 17.62
C SER A 96 -10.59 -9.67 17.37
N ILE A 97 -9.94 -8.50 17.27
CA ILE A 97 -8.49 -8.43 17.14
C ILE A 97 -7.83 -9.16 18.32
N SER A 98 -7.18 -10.27 18.01
CA SER A 98 -6.45 -11.08 18.98
C SER A 98 -5.02 -11.33 18.47
N GLY A 99 -4.09 -11.54 19.40
CA GLY A 99 -2.65 -11.66 19.10
C GLY A 99 -2.27 -12.80 18.14
N LYS A 100 -3.19 -13.72 17.82
CA LYS A 100 -2.87 -14.98 17.12
C LYS A 100 -2.72 -14.83 15.60
N ASP A 101 -3.25 -13.76 15.00
CA ASP A 101 -3.26 -13.55 13.54
C ASP A 101 -2.78 -12.15 13.12
N CYS A 102 -1.98 -11.49 13.97
CA CYS A 102 -1.57 -10.10 13.80
C CYS A 102 -0.88 -9.83 12.46
N SER A 103 0.00 -10.75 12.05
CA SER A 103 0.73 -10.65 10.79
C SER A 103 -0.20 -10.65 9.57
N ALA A 104 -1.22 -11.51 9.56
CA ALA A 104 -2.14 -11.63 8.43
C ALA A 104 -3.07 -10.42 8.34
N LEU A 105 -3.59 -9.92 9.47
CA LEU A 105 -4.40 -8.72 9.48
C LEU A 105 -3.59 -7.48 9.07
N TYR A 106 -2.34 -7.36 9.54
CA TYR A 106 -1.44 -6.29 9.12
C TYR A 106 -1.17 -6.33 7.61
N ILE A 107 -0.80 -7.49 7.05
CA ILE A 107 -0.59 -7.60 5.60
C ILE A 107 -1.86 -7.29 4.82
N ALA A 108 -3.02 -7.73 5.31
CA ALA A 108 -4.30 -7.40 4.67
C ALA A 108 -4.56 -5.89 4.64
N THR A 109 -4.34 -5.16 5.74
CA THR A 109 -4.54 -3.70 5.73
C THR A 109 -3.54 -2.98 4.84
N VAL A 110 -2.29 -3.43 4.77
CA VAL A 110 -1.28 -2.90 3.84
C VAL A 110 -1.70 -3.14 2.39
N LEU A 111 -2.17 -4.34 2.03
CA LEU A 111 -2.65 -4.65 0.68
C LEU A 111 -3.90 -3.84 0.31
N ILE A 112 -4.83 -3.66 1.25
CA ILE A 112 -6.01 -2.79 1.06
C ILE A 112 -5.59 -1.36 0.77
N CYS A 113 -4.62 -0.83 1.53
CA CYS A 113 -4.08 0.51 1.33
C CYS A 113 -3.43 0.65 -0.07
N ASN A 114 -2.58 -0.32 -0.45
CA ASN A 114 -1.96 -0.35 -1.79
C ASN A 114 -2.99 -0.48 -2.91
N TYR A 115 -4.05 -1.26 -2.73
CA TYR A 115 -5.13 -1.39 -3.71
C TYR A 115 -5.80 -0.04 -3.99
N HIS A 116 -6.07 0.73 -2.93
CA HIS A 116 -6.63 2.07 -3.07
C HIS A 116 -5.69 3.04 -3.80
N PHE A 117 -4.38 2.97 -3.53
CA PHE A 117 -3.39 3.79 -4.25
C PHE A 117 -3.23 3.38 -5.72
N ALA A 118 -3.33 2.10 -6.03
CA ALA A 118 -3.16 1.57 -7.39
C ALA A 118 -4.41 1.71 -8.26
N LYS A 119 -5.58 1.92 -7.66
CA LYS A 119 -6.85 2.06 -8.40
C LYS A 119 -6.84 3.39 -9.17
N PRO A 120 -7.05 3.38 -10.50
CA PRO A 120 -7.20 4.61 -11.26
C PRO A 120 -8.35 5.46 -10.69
N PRO A 121 -8.23 6.80 -10.71
CA PRO A 121 -9.38 7.66 -10.49
C PRO A 121 -10.51 7.23 -11.42
N ALA A 122 -11.73 7.11 -10.91
CA ALA A 122 -12.88 6.84 -11.76
C ALA A 122 -13.13 8.09 -12.62
N ILE A 123 -12.62 8.07 -13.85
CA ILE A 123 -12.78 9.19 -14.80
C ILE A 123 -14.15 9.12 -15.52
N ASP A 124 -14.89 8.01 -15.40
CA ASP A 124 -16.08 7.78 -16.20
C ASP A 124 -17.40 7.90 -15.38
N ASP A 125 -18.23 8.87 -15.81
CA ASP A 125 -19.70 8.95 -15.80
C ASP A 125 -20.54 9.41 -14.58
N GLU A 126 -19.99 9.95 -13.49
CA GLU A 126 -20.79 10.67 -12.48
C GLU A 126 -20.12 11.99 -12.07
N PRO A 127 -20.63 13.16 -12.50
CA PRO A 127 -20.10 14.46 -12.11
C PRO A 127 -20.46 14.73 -10.64
N GLY A 128 -19.64 14.18 -9.73
CA GLY A 128 -19.80 14.33 -8.29
C GLY A 128 -18.84 13.51 -7.42
N MET A 129 -18.18 12.48 -7.97
CA MET A 129 -17.36 11.54 -7.17
C MET A 129 -15.86 11.83 -7.12
N VAL A 130 -15.39 12.97 -7.64
CA VAL A 130 -13.98 13.39 -7.47
C VAL A 130 -13.67 13.68 -5.98
N GLU A 131 -14.67 13.99 -5.17
CA GLU A 131 -14.50 14.30 -3.74
C GLU A 131 -14.26 13.04 -2.86
N ASP A 132 -14.86 11.89 -3.17
CA ASP A 132 -14.77 10.69 -2.33
C ASP A 132 -13.41 9.94 -2.49
N ILE A 133 -12.79 10.05 -3.67
CA ILE A 133 -11.50 9.40 -3.97
C ILE A 133 -10.35 10.09 -3.21
N GLY A 134 -10.47 11.40 -2.94
CA GLY A 134 -9.40 12.20 -2.36
C GLY A 134 -9.03 11.83 -0.92
N ILE A 135 -9.91 11.14 -0.18
CA ILE A 135 -9.73 10.85 1.26
C ILE A 135 -9.87 9.36 1.56
N GLY A 136 -10.44 8.55 0.67
CA GLY A 136 -10.55 7.10 0.88
C GLY A 136 -9.23 6.47 1.31
N TRP A 137 -8.11 6.88 0.68
CA TRP A 137 -6.75 6.45 1.03
C TRP A 137 -6.34 6.79 2.46
N TRP A 138 -6.80 7.93 3.00
CA TRP A 138 -6.53 8.35 4.37
C TRP A 138 -7.14 7.37 5.36
N TYR A 139 -8.41 7.01 5.17
CA TYR A 139 -9.11 6.09 6.08
C TYR A 139 -8.50 4.68 6.04
N VAL A 140 -8.14 4.16 4.87
CA VAL A 140 -7.45 2.86 4.81
C VAL A 140 -6.05 2.91 5.40
N PHE A 141 -5.32 4.01 5.23
CA PHE A 141 -4.02 4.19 5.89
C PHE A 141 -4.15 4.24 7.42
N ARG A 142 -5.18 4.93 7.94
CA ARG A 142 -5.52 4.92 9.37
C ARG A 142 -5.88 3.52 9.87
N GLY A 143 -6.49 2.70 9.03
CA GLY A 143 -6.69 1.27 9.32
C GLY A 143 -5.38 0.52 9.55
N VAL A 144 -4.34 0.78 8.74
CA VAL A 144 -2.99 0.21 8.96
C VAL A 144 -2.43 0.68 10.30
N ARG A 145 -2.47 1.99 10.56
CA ARG A 145 -1.98 2.58 11.81
C ARG A 145 -2.68 1.98 13.05
N PHE A 146 -4.00 1.90 13.01
CA PHE A 146 -4.80 1.30 14.09
C PHE A 146 -4.37 -0.13 14.41
N VAL A 147 -4.15 -0.97 13.38
CA VAL A 147 -3.71 -2.36 13.57
C VAL A 147 -2.33 -2.42 14.23
N VAL A 148 -1.38 -1.59 13.77
CA VAL A 148 -0.03 -1.53 14.35
C VAL A 148 -0.04 -1.04 15.79
N GLU A 149 -0.80 0.01 16.10
CA GLU A 149 -0.93 0.56 17.45
C GLU A 149 -1.66 -0.42 18.40
N SER A 150 -2.64 -1.17 17.90
CA SER A 150 -3.41 -2.13 18.70
C SER A 150 -2.65 -3.43 18.99
N MET A 151 -1.86 -3.91 18.02
CA MET A 151 -1.20 -5.22 18.12
C MET A 151 0.27 -5.12 18.56
N GLY A 152 0.94 -4.01 18.24
CA GLY A 152 2.37 -3.85 18.41
C GLY A 152 3.20 -4.52 17.31
N MET A 153 4.32 -3.89 16.95
CA MET A 153 5.24 -4.38 15.92
C MET A 153 5.80 -5.77 16.22
N GLU A 154 6.08 -6.06 17.49
CA GLU A 154 6.63 -7.35 17.90
C GLU A 154 5.68 -8.50 17.56
N ALA A 155 4.38 -8.37 17.87
CA ALA A 155 3.39 -9.39 17.55
C ALA A 155 3.19 -9.53 16.03
N ILE A 156 3.15 -8.41 15.30
CA ILE A 156 2.98 -8.40 13.84
C ILE A 156 4.14 -9.12 13.13
N PHE A 157 5.37 -8.89 13.57
CA PHE A 157 6.57 -9.47 12.98
C PHE A 157 7.09 -10.71 13.73
N SER A 158 6.28 -11.26 14.63
CA SER A 158 6.49 -12.59 15.19
C SER A 158 5.98 -13.67 14.22
N GLY A 159 6.59 -14.86 14.23
CA GLY A 159 6.07 -16.01 13.46
C GLY A 159 6.31 -15.94 11.93
N HIS A 160 5.25 -16.18 11.13
CA HIS A 160 5.32 -16.50 9.69
C HIS A 160 5.99 -15.45 8.80
N ILE A 161 5.93 -14.18 9.19
CA ILE A 161 6.54 -13.07 8.45
C ILE A 161 7.98 -12.80 8.90
N GLY A 162 8.40 -13.32 10.07
CA GLY A 162 9.72 -13.13 10.65
C GLY A 162 10.02 -11.68 11.09
N THR A 163 11.11 -11.52 11.82
CA THR A 163 11.51 -10.24 12.43
C THR A 163 11.89 -9.18 11.38
N LEU A 164 11.55 -7.91 11.66
CA LEU A 164 12.00 -6.73 10.93
C LEU A 164 13.17 -6.09 11.73
N PRO A 165 14.31 -5.70 11.10
CA PRO A 165 14.62 -5.78 9.67
C PRO A 165 14.99 -7.21 9.25
N PRO A 166 14.84 -7.56 7.95
CA PRO A 166 15.35 -8.83 7.44
C PRO A 166 16.86 -8.95 7.74
N GLU A 167 17.31 -10.14 8.14
CA GLU A 167 18.73 -10.48 8.05
C GLU A 167 19.16 -10.21 6.60
N ALA A 168 20.18 -9.36 6.42
CA ALA A 168 20.69 -9.05 5.09
C ALA A 168 21.00 -10.38 4.37
N PRO A 169 20.41 -10.66 3.19
CA PRO A 169 20.68 -11.91 2.50
C PRO A 169 22.18 -11.98 2.19
N GLN A 170 22.87 -12.94 2.79
CA GLN A 170 24.20 -13.32 2.36
C GLN A 170 24.10 -13.86 0.92
N GLY A 171 24.39 -13.00 -0.06
CA GLY A 171 24.59 -13.42 -1.44
C GLY A 171 23.35 -13.43 -2.35
N CYS A 172 22.34 -12.58 -2.13
CA CYS A 172 21.44 -12.26 -3.25
C CYS A 172 22.22 -11.37 -4.24
N PRO A 173 22.23 -11.69 -5.55
CA PRO A 173 22.63 -10.72 -6.56
C PRO A 173 21.78 -9.47 -6.34
N ALA A 174 22.37 -8.29 -6.44
CA ALA A 174 21.59 -7.06 -6.52
C ALA A 174 20.69 -7.18 -7.75
N ASP A 175 19.45 -7.64 -7.55
CA ASP A 175 18.48 -7.69 -8.62
C ASP A 175 18.26 -6.26 -9.06
N SER A 176 18.56 -6.06 -10.34
CA SER A 176 18.49 -4.79 -11.03
C SER A 176 17.02 -4.43 -11.21
N LEU A 177 16.34 -4.04 -10.12
CA LEU A 177 15.26 -3.08 -10.27
C LEU A 177 15.93 -1.92 -10.99
N GLU A 178 15.53 -1.70 -12.25
CA GLU A 178 16.03 -0.62 -13.07
C GLU A 178 16.05 0.62 -12.19
N THR A 179 17.26 1.03 -11.78
CA THR A 179 17.48 2.35 -11.27
C THR A 179 16.97 3.23 -12.38
N THR A 180 15.80 3.85 -12.18
CA THR A 180 15.32 4.93 -13.03
C THR A 180 16.36 6.02 -12.92
N SER A 181 17.40 5.86 -13.73
CA SER A 181 18.58 6.68 -13.84
C SER A 181 18.13 7.83 -14.72
N GLY A 182 17.46 8.78 -14.09
CA GLY A 182 16.78 9.85 -14.79
C GLY A 182 16.01 10.70 -13.82
N ASP A 183 16.72 11.32 -12.89
CA ASP A 183 16.79 12.77 -12.83
C ASP A 183 17.80 13.16 -11.75
N GLY A 184 18.59 14.20 -12.02
CA GLY A 184 19.56 14.71 -11.05
C GLY A 184 18.89 15.15 -9.74
N TYR A 185 19.71 15.57 -8.77
CA TYR A 185 19.24 16.12 -7.50
C TYR A 185 18.00 17.02 -7.66
N ILE A 186 16.93 16.70 -6.92
CA ILE A 186 15.70 17.50 -6.89
C ILE A 186 15.87 18.59 -5.83
N PRO A 187 15.94 19.89 -6.20
CA PRO A 187 16.12 20.99 -5.25
C PRO A 187 14.82 21.30 -4.49
N TRP A 188 14.47 20.45 -3.52
CA TRP A 188 13.20 20.50 -2.79
C TRP A 188 13.17 21.51 -1.63
N GLU A 189 14.35 21.89 -1.08
CA GLU A 189 14.44 22.68 0.16
C GLU A 189 13.79 24.07 0.03
N ARG A 190 14.10 24.81 -1.03
CA ARG A 190 13.54 26.16 -1.24
C ARG A 190 12.02 26.14 -1.47
N PRO A 191 11.47 25.30 -2.37
CA PRO A 191 10.02 25.19 -2.53
C PRO A 191 9.29 24.87 -1.22
N LEU A 192 9.77 23.90 -0.43
CA LEU A 192 9.10 23.54 0.83
C LEU A 192 9.18 24.67 1.86
N VAL A 193 10.34 25.30 2.05
CA VAL A 193 10.47 26.45 2.97
C VAL A 193 9.53 27.60 2.56
N SER A 194 9.42 27.88 1.26
CA SER A 194 8.50 28.91 0.76
C SER A 194 7.04 28.56 1.05
N LEU A 195 6.65 27.30 0.83
CA LEU A 195 5.30 26.81 1.10
C LEU A 195 4.96 26.92 2.60
N LEU A 196 5.91 26.62 3.49
CA LEU A 196 5.73 26.77 4.93
C LEU A 196 5.58 28.21 5.36
N ALA A 197 6.38 29.13 4.81
CA ALA A 197 6.24 30.56 5.09
C ALA A 197 4.85 31.09 4.69
N MET A 198 4.30 30.61 3.57
CA MET A 198 2.94 30.95 3.14
C MET A 198 1.88 30.41 4.12
N LEU A 199 2.03 29.15 4.56
CA LEU A 199 1.08 28.52 5.47
C LEU A 199 1.11 29.12 6.87
N SER A 200 2.28 29.48 7.40
CA SER A 200 2.41 30.18 8.68
C SER A 200 1.79 31.58 8.68
N GLY A 201 1.65 32.20 7.51
CA GLY A 201 0.93 33.47 7.34
C GLY A 201 -0.60 33.32 7.35
N SER A 202 -1.13 32.10 7.26
CA SER A 202 -2.56 31.80 7.25
C SER A 202 -3.01 31.34 8.64
N SER A 203 -3.87 32.11 9.30
CA SER A 203 -4.36 31.86 10.67
C SER A 203 -5.37 30.70 10.82
N THR A 204 -5.37 29.75 9.88
CA THR A 204 -6.47 28.80 9.67
C THR A 204 -6.20 27.36 10.14
N LEU A 205 -4.94 26.99 10.36
CA LEU A 205 -4.54 25.68 10.91
C LEU A 205 -3.96 25.86 12.31
N SER A 206 -4.18 24.89 13.21
CA SER A 206 -3.47 24.88 14.49
C SER A 206 -1.97 24.89 14.20
N SER A 207 -1.26 25.92 14.68
CA SER A 207 0.17 26.13 14.40
C SER A 207 1.02 24.90 14.71
N GLU A 208 0.60 24.07 15.68
CA GLU A 208 1.30 22.87 16.10
C GLU A 208 1.17 21.72 15.08
N ASN A 209 -0.03 21.46 14.56
CA ASN A 209 -0.27 20.40 13.57
C ASN A 209 0.47 20.68 12.25
N LEU A 210 0.50 21.95 11.84
CA LEU A 210 1.22 22.38 10.64
C LEU A 210 2.73 22.15 10.77
N VAL A 211 3.30 22.48 11.94
CA VAL A 211 4.72 22.30 12.22
C VAL A 211 5.08 20.82 12.16
N VAL A 212 4.35 19.95 12.88
CA VAL A 212 4.60 18.51 12.88
C VAL A 212 4.49 17.91 11.47
N ALA A 213 3.43 18.27 10.73
CA ALA A 213 3.25 17.81 9.36
C ALA A 213 4.38 18.29 8.44
N SER A 214 4.84 19.53 8.61
CA SER A 214 5.91 20.10 7.79
C SER A 214 7.27 19.49 8.05
N GLU A 215 7.63 19.28 9.31
CA GLU A 215 8.91 18.71 9.72
C GLU A 215 9.02 17.28 9.19
N ALA A 216 7.98 16.47 9.38
CA ALA A 216 7.96 15.11 8.88
C ALA A 216 8.01 15.05 7.34
N LEU A 217 7.35 15.97 6.64
CA LEU A 217 7.44 16.04 5.18
C LEU A 217 8.88 16.36 4.75
N MET A 218 9.50 17.37 5.36
CA MET A 218 10.89 17.73 5.06
C MET A 218 11.87 16.58 5.36
N GLU A 219 11.64 15.82 6.43
CA GLU A 219 12.44 14.63 6.76
C GLU A 219 12.28 13.53 5.70
N CYS A 220 11.06 13.28 5.21
CA CYS A 220 10.83 12.34 4.12
C CYS A 220 11.61 12.75 2.85
N TYR A 221 11.55 14.02 2.46
CA TYR A 221 12.29 14.52 1.30
C TYR A 221 13.80 14.43 1.49
N ARG A 222 14.30 14.77 2.70
CA ARG A 222 15.72 14.65 3.05
C ARG A 222 16.22 13.22 2.94
N GLU A 223 15.45 12.25 3.43
CA GLU A 223 15.83 10.84 3.37
C GLU A 223 15.78 10.26 1.94
N VAL A 224 14.87 10.73 1.09
CA VAL A 224 14.73 10.23 -0.30
C VAL A 224 15.69 10.92 -1.27
N TYR A 225 15.87 12.24 -1.15
CA TYR A 225 16.57 13.08 -2.14
C TYR A 225 17.87 13.71 -1.62
N GLY A 226 18.23 13.51 -0.35
CA GLY A 226 19.35 14.20 0.27
C GLY A 226 19.10 15.70 0.44
N THR A 227 20.16 16.49 0.53
CA THR A 227 20.12 17.97 0.66
C THR A 227 20.92 18.63 -0.45
N ALA A 228 20.84 19.96 -0.58
CA ALA A 228 21.68 20.67 -1.54
C ALA A 228 23.19 20.51 -1.25
N GLU A 229 23.56 20.31 0.02
CA GLU A 229 24.95 20.07 0.45
C GLU A 229 25.39 18.62 0.23
N ASN A 230 24.48 17.66 0.41
CA ASN A 230 24.73 16.23 0.25
C ASN A 230 23.59 15.58 -0.56
N PRO A 231 23.57 15.77 -1.90
CA PRO A 231 22.50 15.30 -2.76
C PRO A 231 22.50 13.78 -2.94
N GLU A 232 21.32 13.17 -2.92
CA GLU A 232 21.13 11.78 -3.34
C GLU A 232 20.76 11.76 -4.82
N TYR A 233 21.60 11.13 -5.65
CA TYR A 233 21.41 11.05 -7.10
C TYR A 233 20.82 9.71 -7.53
N GLN A 234 20.85 8.70 -6.65
CA GLN A 234 20.20 7.41 -6.87
C GLN A 234 19.00 7.30 -5.96
N THR A 235 17.91 7.93 -6.39
CA THR A 235 16.69 7.96 -5.60
C THR A 235 15.92 6.66 -5.80
N HIS A 236 15.86 5.83 -4.76
CA HIS A 236 14.86 4.77 -4.64
C HIS A 236 13.87 5.19 -3.56
N GLY A 237 12.63 5.46 -3.94
CA GLY A 237 11.59 5.88 -3.01
C GLY A 237 11.24 4.76 -2.03
N LYS A 238 11.87 4.78 -0.85
CA LYS A 238 11.60 3.79 0.19
C LYS A 238 10.20 3.99 0.74
N THR A 239 9.33 3.00 0.57
CA THR A 239 7.90 3.14 0.95
C THR A 239 7.73 3.54 2.42
N TYR A 240 8.54 2.98 3.33
CA TYR A 240 8.45 3.29 4.76
C TYR A 240 8.82 4.74 5.09
N VAL A 241 9.69 5.37 4.28
CA VAL A 241 10.06 6.78 4.42
C VAL A 241 8.89 7.65 3.97
N VAL A 242 8.35 7.39 2.78
CA VAL A 242 7.23 8.17 2.23
C VAL A 242 5.98 8.07 3.12
N MET A 243 5.70 6.88 3.66
CA MET A 243 4.54 6.65 4.51
C MET A 243 4.70 7.22 5.93
N ARG A 244 5.88 7.69 6.32
CA ARG A 244 6.10 8.35 7.62
C ARG A 244 5.30 9.64 7.74
N TRP A 245 5.16 10.40 6.67
CA TRP A 245 4.41 11.67 6.72
C TRP A 245 2.92 11.43 7.04
N PRO A 246 2.16 10.62 6.29
CA PRO A 246 0.78 10.27 6.66
C PRO A 246 0.65 9.65 8.06
N TRP A 247 1.69 8.97 8.55
CA TRP A 247 1.71 8.34 9.87
C TRP A 247 1.64 9.33 11.02
N VAL A 248 2.48 10.37 11.00
CA VAL A 248 2.65 11.27 12.16
C VAL A 248 1.56 12.34 12.26
N ILE A 249 0.86 12.60 11.17
CA ILE A 249 -0.17 13.64 11.13
C ILE A 249 -1.35 13.24 12.04
N GLY A 250 -2.01 14.22 12.67
CA GLY A 250 -3.22 14.02 13.48
C GLY A 250 -4.43 13.58 12.66
N ASP A 251 -5.38 12.89 13.29
CA ASP A 251 -6.58 12.37 12.61
C ASP A 251 -7.48 13.50 12.05
N ASP A 252 -7.44 14.67 12.69
CA ASP A 252 -8.25 15.84 12.34
C ASP A 252 -7.68 16.66 11.18
N PHE A 253 -6.42 16.40 10.77
CA PHE A 253 -5.73 17.18 9.74
C PHE A 253 -6.50 17.24 8.43
N VAL A 254 -7.03 16.11 7.93
CA VAL A 254 -7.81 16.12 6.69
C VAL A 254 -9.07 16.97 6.83
N GLY A 255 -9.76 16.89 7.96
CA GLY A 255 -10.91 17.73 8.25
C GLY A 255 -10.54 19.22 8.30
N GLN A 256 -9.39 19.55 8.90
CA GLN A 256 -8.87 20.92 8.92
C GLN A 256 -8.56 21.43 7.50
N VAL A 257 -7.90 20.62 6.65
CA VAL A 257 -7.59 20.97 5.25
C VAL A 257 -8.87 21.15 4.43
N GLN A 258 -9.85 20.26 4.56
CA GLN A 258 -11.13 20.39 3.84
C GLN A 258 -11.89 21.65 4.22
N ASN A 259 -11.84 22.06 5.49
CA ASN A 259 -12.47 23.29 5.95
C ASN A 259 -11.81 24.56 5.38
N LEU A 260 -10.59 24.48 4.84
CA LEU A 260 -9.95 25.59 4.11
C LEU A 260 -10.56 25.83 2.72
N TYR A 261 -11.15 24.79 2.13
CA TYR A 261 -11.75 24.84 0.79
C TYR A 261 -13.26 25.07 0.82
N LYS A 262 -13.88 25.09 2.00
CA LYS A 262 -15.29 25.47 2.14
C LYS A 262 -15.41 27.00 2.09
N PRO A 263 -16.17 27.55 1.14
CA PRO A 263 -16.35 28.99 0.99
C PRO A 263 -17.10 29.63 2.16
#